data_AF-A0A2D9UH49-F1
#
_entry.id   AF-A0A2D9UH49-F1
#
_cell.length_a   1.000
_cell.length_b   1.000
_cell.length_c   1.000
_cell.angle_alpha   90.00
_cell.angle_beta   90.00
_cell.angle_gamma   90.00
#
_symmetry.space_group_name_H-M   'P 1'
#
loop_
_entity.id
_entity.type
_entity.pdbx_description
1 polymer ?
#
loop_
_entity_poly.entity_id
_entity_poly.type
_entity_poly.pdbx_seq_one_letter_code
_entity_poly.pdbx_strand_id
1 'polypeptide(L)'
;MKNIEIDGLCFGTLISKEEISKKVKFLYDTLLINYKKKWPLCLVVLNGAAVFANELLQNIGSEVEISSLKVYSYKGLNSTNKITVDYIPYNLIKNRNILLIEDIVDSGLTLDFLKSELTNHGANRVECVTLLFKPSKYQYEIKPNYIGFNIGDEFVVGYGMDFNEKGRSLKNIYKNTIHKIN
;
A
#
# COMPACT_ATOMS: atom_id res chain seq x y z
N MET A 1 4.55 -1.44 26.48
CA MET A 1 4.14 -1.14 25.09
C MET A 1 3.17 0.03 25.15
N LYS A 2 3.31 1.02 24.26
CA LYS A 2 2.48 2.24 24.31
C LYS A 2 1.18 1.97 23.55
N ASN A 3 0.08 1.77 24.28
CA ASN A 3 -1.24 1.66 23.68
C ASN A 3 -1.74 3.04 23.28
N ILE A 4 -2.55 3.09 22.23
CA ILE A 4 -3.23 4.29 21.76
C ILE A 4 -4.72 4.00 21.59
N GLU A 5 -5.54 5.04 21.60
CA GLU A 5 -6.97 4.94 21.35
C GLU A 5 -7.33 5.81 20.15
N ILE A 6 -8.14 5.27 19.23
CA ILE A 6 -8.70 6.00 18.08
C ILE A 6 -10.17 5.61 17.98
N ASP A 7 -11.07 6.59 18.11
CA ASP A 7 -12.52 6.42 17.98
C ASP A 7 -13.07 5.23 18.79
N GLY A 8 -12.61 5.08 20.04
CA GLY A 8 -13.06 4.05 20.97
C GLY A 8 -12.41 2.67 20.80
N LEU A 9 -11.51 2.48 19.83
CA LEU A 9 -10.73 1.26 19.68
C LEU A 9 -9.31 1.42 20.23
N CYS A 10 -8.85 0.43 20.99
CA CYS A 10 -7.50 0.39 21.54
C CYS A 10 -6.55 -0.34 20.59
N PHE A 11 -5.38 0.24 20.35
CA PHE A 11 -4.34 -0.35 19.52
C PHE A 11 -3.01 -0.45 20.26
N GLY A 12 -2.31 -1.56 20.06
CA GLY A 12 -0.96 -1.83 20.57
C GLY A 12 0.04 -1.84 19.42
N THR A 13 1.30 -1.46 19.69
CA THR A 13 2.34 -1.44 18.64
C THR A 13 2.53 -2.82 18.02
N LEU A 14 2.45 -2.90 16.70
CA LEU A 14 2.76 -4.10 15.91
C LEU A 14 4.15 -4.00 15.29
N ILE A 15 4.47 -2.87 14.65
CA ILE A 15 5.77 -2.63 13.99
C ILE A 15 6.24 -1.23 14.36
N SER A 16 7.44 -1.12 14.92
CA SER A 16 8.05 0.17 15.28
C SER A 16 8.51 0.96 14.04
N LYS A 17 8.63 2.28 14.16
CA LYS A 17 9.17 3.15 13.11
C LYS A 17 10.57 2.70 12.68
N GLU A 18 11.39 2.26 13.62
CA GLU A 18 12.74 1.79 13.37
C GLU A 18 12.74 0.54 12.48
N GLU A 19 11.86 -0.44 12.77
CA GLU A 19 11.67 -1.64 11.94
C GLU A 19 11.14 -1.29 10.55
N ILE A 20 10.16 -0.39 10.47
CA ILE A 20 9.63 0.12 9.20
C ILE A 20 10.75 0.74 8.38
N SER A 21 11.55 1.63 8.97
CA SER A 21 12.62 2.35 8.25
C SER A 21 13.66 1.38 7.68
N LYS A 22 14.06 0.38 8.47
CA LYS A 22 14.98 -0.67 8.03
C LYS A 22 14.39 -1.45 6.86
N LYS A 23 13.09 -1.78 6.90
CA LYS A 23 12.44 -2.51 5.83
C LYS A 23 12.25 -1.67 4.57
N VAL A 24 11.84 -0.41 4.70
CA VAL A 24 11.69 0.52 3.57
C VAL A 24 13.05 0.71 2.89
N LYS A 25 14.14 0.84 3.66
CA LYS A 25 15.49 0.88 3.10
C LYS A 25 15.84 -0.40 2.32
N PHE A 26 15.53 -1.57 2.87
CA PHE A 26 15.75 -2.84 2.17
C PHE A 26 14.98 -2.91 0.84
N LEU A 27 13.71 -2.47 0.82
CA LEU A 27 12.91 -2.40 -0.40
C LEU A 27 13.50 -1.42 -1.41
N TYR A 28 13.90 -0.22 -0.96
CA TYR A 28 14.58 0.76 -1.80
C TYR A 28 15.84 0.17 -2.46
N ASP A 29 16.72 -0.45 -1.68
CA ASP A 29 17.97 -1.05 -2.21
C ASP A 29 17.65 -2.16 -3.22
N THR A 30 16.60 -2.95 -2.98
CA THR A 30 16.13 -4.00 -3.90
C THR A 30 15.61 -3.43 -5.22
N LEU A 31 14.77 -2.39 -5.17
CA LEU A 31 14.22 -1.73 -6.35
C LEU A 31 15.32 -1.04 -7.16
N LEU A 32 16.27 -0.40 -6.48
CA LEU A 32 17.41 0.27 -7.11
C LEU A 32 18.25 -0.71 -7.94
N ILE A 33 18.50 -1.92 -7.42
CA ILE A 33 19.21 -2.99 -8.13
C ILE A 33 18.39 -3.46 -9.34
N ASN A 34 17.11 -3.75 -9.15
CA ASN A 34 16.25 -4.33 -10.19
C ASN A 34 16.03 -3.38 -11.37
N TYR A 35 15.82 -2.10 -11.10
CA TYR A 35 15.55 -1.11 -12.14
C TYR A 35 16.81 -0.52 -12.76
N LYS A 36 18.01 -0.80 -12.22
CA LYS A 36 19.30 -0.33 -12.79
C LYS A 36 19.27 1.17 -13.12
N LYS A 37 18.66 1.98 -12.23
CA LYS A 37 18.43 3.43 -12.39
C LYS A 37 17.49 3.85 -13.54
N LYS A 38 16.75 2.93 -14.15
CA LYS A 38 15.65 3.22 -15.09
C LYS A 38 14.32 3.01 -14.39
N TRP A 39 13.89 3.99 -13.61
CA TRP A 39 12.70 3.88 -12.79
C TRP A 39 11.43 3.82 -13.65
N PRO A 40 10.47 2.93 -13.31
CA PRO A 40 9.12 3.00 -13.86
C PRO A 40 8.39 4.26 -13.36
N LEU A 41 7.25 4.56 -13.98
CA LEU A 41 6.31 5.51 -13.39
C LEU A 41 5.84 4.97 -12.04
N CYS A 42 6.12 5.69 -10.96
CA CYS A 42 5.66 5.34 -9.62
C CYS A 42 4.24 5.88 -9.42
N LEU A 43 3.26 4.99 -9.26
CA LEU A 43 1.87 5.35 -8.99
C LEU A 43 1.51 5.02 -7.54
N VAL A 44 1.31 6.07 -6.75
CA VAL A 44 0.94 5.94 -5.33
C VAL A 44 -0.57 5.75 -5.21
N VAL A 45 -0.99 4.66 -4.55
CA VAL A 45 -2.39 4.39 -4.27
C VAL A 45 -2.83 5.17 -3.03
N LEU A 46 -3.61 6.23 -3.24
CA LEU A 46 -4.04 7.11 -2.16
C LEU A 46 -5.25 6.55 -1.40
N ASN A 47 -5.42 6.91 -0.13
CA ASN A 47 -4.57 7.82 0.66
C ASN A 47 -3.44 7.11 1.42
N GLY A 48 -3.63 5.83 1.74
CA GLY A 48 -2.82 5.11 2.72
C GLY A 48 -1.34 5.01 2.35
N ALA A 49 -1.04 4.78 1.08
CA ALA A 49 0.35 4.59 0.62
C ALA A 49 1.19 5.88 0.64
N ALA A 50 0.61 7.06 0.86
CA ALA A 50 1.33 8.34 0.78
C ALA A 50 2.54 8.41 1.72
N VAL A 51 2.39 7.94 2.97
CA VAL A 51 3.47 7.98 3.98
C VAL A 51 4.60 7.02 3.59
N PHE A 52 4.25 5.80 3.18
CA PHE A 52 5.21 4.80 2.73
C PHE A 52 5.94 5.24 1.45
N ALA A 53 5.22 5.76 0.47
CA ALA A 53 5.77 6.25 -0.79
C ALA A 53 6.78 7.37 -0.56
N ASN A 54 6.48 8.32 0.32
CA ASN A 54 7.41 9.39 0.65
C ASN A 54 8.75 8.82 1.16
N GLU A 55 8.72 7.91 2.13
CA GLU A 55 9.95 7.34 2.69
C GLU A 55 10.71 6.43 1.71
N LEU A 56 9.98 5.69 0.86
CA LEU A 56 10.57 4.81 -0.15
C LEU A 56 11.27 5.61 -1.26
N LEU A 57 10.65 6.69 -1.72
CA LEU A 57 11.07 7.39 -2.95
C LEU A 57 11.96 8.61 -2.69
N GLN A 58 11.94 9.21 -1.49
CA GLN A 58 12.67 10.45 -1.18
C GLN A 58 14.18 10.42 -1.49
N ASN A 59 14.79 9.23 -1.53
CA ASN A 59 16.23 9.06 -1.74
C ASN A 59 16.62 8.70 -3.20
N ILE A 60 15.66 8.61 -4.13
CA ILE A 60 15.94 8.17 -5.51
C ILE A 60 16.67 9.26 -6.32
N GLY A 61 16.30 10.54 -6.14
CA GLY A 61 16.83 11.67 -6.90
C GLY A 61 15.93 12.12 -8.05
N SER A 62 16.48 12.85 -9.02
CA SER A 62 15.73 13.56 -10.09
C SER A 62 15.10 12.68 -11.17
N GLU A 63 15.45 11.40 -11.22
CA GLU A 63 15.12 10.49 -12.34
C GLU A 63 13.83 9.68 -12.12
N VAL A 64 13.07 9.94 -11.05
CA VAL A 64 11.81 9.24 -10.77
C VAL A 64 10.60 10.11 -11.10
N GLU A 65 9.72 9.61 -11.96
CA GLU A 65 8.39 10.17 -12.16
C GLU A 65 7.43 9.60 -11.13
N ILE A 66 6.75 10.48 -10.39
CA ILE A 66 5.79 10.11 -9.36
C ILE A 66 4.43 10.71 -9.72
N SER A 67 3.39 9.88 -9.73
CA SER A 67 2.00 10.32 -9.80
C SER A 67 1.17 9.50 -8.80
N SER A 68 -0.12 9.79 -8.72
CA SER A 68 -1.03 9.14 -7.79
C SER A 68 -2.32 8.75 -8.47
N LEU A 69 -3.01 7.80 -7.86
CA LEU A 69 -4.37 7.41 -8.20
C LEU A 69 -5.16 7.24 -6.91
N LYS A 70 -6.48 7.22 -7.03
CA LYS A 70 -7.35 7.02 -5.88
C LYS A 70 -8.55 6.16 -6.26
N VAL A 71 -8.70 5.08 -5.50
CA VAL A 71 -9.77 4.08 -5.66
C VAL A 71 -10.33 3.73 -4.30
N TYR A 72 -11.61 3.34 -4.26
CA TYR A 72 -12.28 2.91 -3.06
C TYR A 72 -12.85 1.51 -3.26
N SER A 73 -12.74 0.67 -2.22
CA SER A 73 -13.54 -0.56 -2.13
C SER A 73 -14.79 -0.27 -1.31
N TYR A 74 -15.97 -0.55 -1.84
CA TYR A 74 -17.21 -0.36 -1.08
C TYR A 74 -17.27 -1.33 0.12
N LYS A 75 -17.25 -0.78 1.34
CA LYS A 75 -17.59 -1.48 2.57
C LYS A 75 -19.07 -1.26 2.90
N GLY A 76 -19.95 -2.03 2.27
CA GLY A 76 -21.31 -2.27 2.76
C GLY A 76 -21.37 -3.57 3.55
N LEU A 77 -22.51 -3.86 4.21
CA LEU A 77 -22.76 -5.11 4.97
C LEU A 77 -22.51 -6.40 4.16
N ASN A 78 -22.45 -6.28 2.82
CA ASN A 78 -21.90 -7.28 1.92
C ASN A 78 -20.85 -6.57 1.05
N SER A 79 -19.59 -7.01 1.09
CA SER A 79 -18.56 -6.59 0.14
C SER A 79 -19.04 -6.91 -1.27
N THR A 80 -19.34 -5.92 -2.10
CA THR A 80 -19.89 -6.15 -3.44
C THR A 80 -18.82 -6.49 -4.49
N ASN A 81 -17.57 -6.78 -4.10
CA ASN A 81 -16.43 -6.99 -5.00
C ASN A 81 -16.26 -5.88 -6.05
N LYS A 82 -16.77 -4.67 -5.77
CA LYS A 82 -16.74 -3.52 -6.68
C LYS A 82 -15.74 -2.47 -6.19
N ILE A 83 -14.82 -2.12 -7.08
CA ILE A 83 -13.93 -0.98 -6.94
C ILE A 83 -14.58 0.23 -7.60
N THR A 84 -14.52 1.38 -6.93
CA THR A 84 -14.86 2.69 -7.50
C THR A 84 -13.58 3.46 -7.74
N VAL A 85 -13.46 4.00 -8.96
CA VAL A 85 -12.35 4.89 -9.31
C VAL A 85 -12.76 6.32 -8.99
N ASP A 86 -11.99 6.99 -8.14
CA ASP A 86 -12.07 8.44 -7.97
C ASP A 86 -11.31 9.11 -9.11
N TYR A 87 -10.05 8.70 -9.29
CA TYR A 87 -9.16 9.24 -10.32
C TYR A 87 -8.00 8.30 -10.63
N ILE A 88 -7.68 8.18 -11.92
CA ILE A 88 -6.47 7.55 -12.46
C ILE A 88 -5.87 8.47 -13.55
N PRO A 89 -4.54 8.73 -13.57
CA PRO A 89 -3.88 9.57 -14.56
C PRO A 89 -3.67 8.82 -15.90
N TYR A 90 -4.75 8.47 -16.60
CA TYR A 90 -4.69 7.62 -17.80
C TYR A 90 -3.72 8.12 -18.90
N ASN A 91 -3.56 9.44 -19.02
CA ASN A 91 -2.63 10.07 -19.96
C ASN A 91 -1.15 9.73 -19.70
N LEU A 92 -0.80 9.25 -18.51
CA LEU A 92 0.57 8.87 -18.15
C LEU A 92 0.87 7.37 -18.34
N ILE A 93 -0.13 6.54 -18.68
CA ILE A 93 -0.03 5.07 -18.56
C ILE A 93 0.57 4.40 -19.80
N LYS A 94 0.17 4.85 -20.99
CA LYS A 94 0.46 4.17 -22.25
C LYS A 94 1.96 3.99 -22.51
N ASN A 95 2.36 2.78 -22.87
CA ASN A 95 3.74 2.37 -23.17
C ASN A 95 4.72 2.56 -22.00
N ARG A 96 4.24 2.61 -20.75
CA ARG A 96 5.09 2.76 -19.55
C ARG A 96 5.17 1.45 -18.76
N ASN A 97 6.30 1.24 -18.10
CA ASN A 97 6.39 0.35 -16.95
C ASN A 97 5.90 1.11 -15.73
N ILE A 98 5.13 0.45 -14.87
CA ILE A 98 4.50 1.06 -13.70
C ILE A 98 4.89 0.28 -12.45
N LEU A 99 5.25 1.01 -11.40
CA LEU A 99 5.34 0.50 -10.04
C LEU A 99 4.20 1.10 -9.22
N LEU A 100 3.20 0.28 -8.90
CA LEU A 100 2.18 0.59 -7.92
C LEU A 100 2.80 0.56 -6.51
N ILE A 101 2.50 1.58 -5.71
CA ILE A 101 2.92 1.69 -4.32
C ILE A 101 1.67 1.64 -3.44
N GLU A 102 1.55 0.58 -2.66
CA GLU A 102 0.44 0.30 -1.74
C GLU A 102 0.93 0.32 -0.29
N ASP A 103 0.08 0.75 0.65
CA ASP A 103 0.34 0.57 2.08
C ASP A 103 0.05 -0.85 2.52
N ILE A 104 -1.07 -1.42 2.09
CA ILE A 104 -1.49 -2.77 2.45
C ILE A 104 -2.21 -3.50 1.31
N VAL A 105 -1.76 -4.72 1.04
CA VAL A 105 -2.49 -5.67 0.18
C VAL A 105 -3.15 -6.74 1.06
N ASP A 106 -4.47 -6.65 1.16
CA ASP A 106 -5.33 -7.56 1.93
C ASP A 106 -5.90 -8.69 1.03
N SER A 107 -7.18 -8.59 0.61
CA SER A 107 -7.80 -9.58 -0.28
C SER A 107 -7.16 -9.66 -1.66
N GLY A 108 -6.49 -8.58 -2.10
CA GLY A 108 -5.92 -8.43 -3.43
C GLY A 108 -6.85 -7.78 -4.46
N LEU A 109 -8.11 -7.51 -4.12
CA LEU A 109 -9.11 -6.97 -5.06
C LEU A 109 -8.65 -5.67 -5.73
N THR A 110 -8.15 -4.71 -4.95
CA THR A 110 -7.64 -3.43 -5.47
C THR A 110 -6.46 -3.63 -6.40
N LEU A 111 -5.49 -4.47 -6.01
CA LEU A 111 -4.29 -4.74 -6.80
C LEU A 111 -4.63 -5.42 -8.13
N ASP A 112 -5.51 -6.41 -8.11
CA ASP A 112 -5.97 -7.13 -9.30
C ASP A 112 -6.70 -6.18 -10.27
N PHE A 113 -7.65 -5.39 -9.74
CA PHE A 113 -8.35 -4.36 -10.51
C PHE A 113 -7.37 -3.38 -11.15
N LEU A 114 -6.45 -2.79 -10.38
CA LEU A 114 -5.50 -1.80 -10.88
C LEU A 114 -4.56 -2.40 -11.93
N LYS A 115 -4.08 -3.63 -11.74
CA LYS A 115 -3.25 -4.32 -12.74
C LYS A 115 -3.99 -4.50 -14.06
N SER A 116 -5.25 -4.95 -14.01
CA SER A 116 -6.09 -5.10 -15.20
C SER A 116 -6.35 -3.75 -15.88
N GLU A 117 -6.82 -2.77 -15.10
CA GLU A 117 -7.19 -1.44 -15.57
C GLU A 117 -6.03 -0.73 -16.26
N LEU A 118 -4.84 -0.72 -15.65
CA LEU A 118 -3.66 -0.07 -16.22
C LEU A 118 -3.11 -0.80 -17.45
N THR A 119 -3.18 -2.15 -17.46
CA THR A 119 -2.79 -2.94 -18.63
C THR A 119 -3.72 -2.68 -19.81
N ASN A 120 -5.04 -2.60 -19.57
CA ASN A 120 -6.03 -2.27 -20.60
C ASN A 120 -5.84 -0.86 -21.17
N HIS A 121 -5.24 0.05 -20.40
CA HIS A 121 -4.87 1.40 -20.84
C HIS A 121 -3.44 1.47 -21.44
N GLY A 122 -2.83 0.33 -21.73
CA GLY A 122 -1.59 0.23 -22.50
C GLY A 122 -0.31 0.30 -21.68
N ALA A 123 -0.34 0.01 -20.38
CA ALA A 123 0.89 -0.21 -19.62
C ALA A 123 1.66 -1.44 -20.15
N ASN A 124 2.99 -1.33 -20.28
CA ASN A 124 3.84 -2.43 -20.72
C ASN A 124 4.00 -3.50 -19.63
N ARG A 125 4.07 -3.05 -18.37
CA ARG A 125 4.25 -3.90 -17.19
C ARG A 125 3.73 -3.16 -15.97
N VAL A 126 2.99 -3.85 -15.12
CA VAL A 126 2.50 -3.33 -13.84
C VAL A 126 3.03 -4.19 -12.71
N GLU A 127 3.92 -3.63 -11.91
CA GLU A 127 4.45 -4.24 -10.69
C GLU A 127 3.87 -3.56 -9.45
N CYS A 128 3.93 -4.23 -8.31
CA CYS A 128 3.48 -3.67 -7.04
C CYS A 128 4.54 -3.85 -5.95
N VAL A 129 4.83 -2.77 -5.25
CA VAL A 129 5.47 -2.77 -3.94
C VAL A 129 4.44 -2.43 -2.87
N THR A 130 4.32 -3.28 -1.86
CA THR A 130 3.43 -3.05 -0.72
C THR A 130 4.22 -3.08 0.58
N LEU A 131 3.88 -2.20 1.52
CA LEU A 131 4.47 -2.23 2.85
C LEU A 131 3.99 -3.46 3.63
N LEU A 132 2.68 -3.69 3.67
CA LEU A 132 2.06 -4.83 4.34
C LEU A 132 1.39 -5.77 3.34
N PHE A 133 1.49 -7.07 3.60
CA PHE A 133 0.77 -8.10 2.86
C PHE A 133 0.11 -9.07 3.84
N LYS A 134 -1.13 -9.48 3.55
CA LYS A 134 -1.91 -10.46 4.33
C LYS A 134 -2.11 -11.76 3.52
N PRO A 135 -1.13 -12.69 3.52
CA PRO A 135 -1.21 -13.89 2.69
C PRO A 135 -2.46 -14.75 2.95
N SER A 136 -2.97 -14.78 4.19
CA SER A 136 -4.12 -15.59 4.57
C SER A 136 -5.46 -15.09 4.01
N LYS A 137 -5.52 -13.82 3.59
CA LYS A 137 -6.72 -13.21 3.00
C LYS A 137 -6.65 -13.07 1.50
N TYR A 138 -5.46 -13.22 0.91
CA TYR A 138 -5.24 -13.00 -0.50
C TYR A 138 -5.95 -14.05 -1.37
N GLN A 139 -6.70 -13.60 -2.37
CA GLN A 139 -7.60 -14.46 -3.15
C GLN A 139 -7.18 -14.67 -4.62
N TYR A 140 -6.09 -14.03 -5.05
CA TYR A 140 -5.68 -13.99 -6.45
C TYR A 140 -4.37 -14.76 -6.68
N GLU A 141 -4.05 -15.05 -7.94
CA GLU A 141 -2.82 -15.76 -8.28
C GLU A 141 -1.60 -14.82 -8.22
N ILE A 142 -1.76 -13.56 -8.65
CA ILE A 142 -0.63 -12.65 -8.94
C ILE A 142 -0.25 -11.79 -7.74
N LYS A 143 0.57 -12.34 -6.85
CA LYS A 143 1.09 -11.66 -5.65
C LYS A 143 1.81 -10.33 -5.94
N PRO A 144 1.94 -9.44 -4.93
CA PRO A 144 2.82 -8.27 -5.02
C PRO A 144 4.27 -8.68 -5.34
N ASN A 145 4.94 -7.88 -6.16
CA ASN A 145 6.31 -8.14 -6.61
C ASN A 145 7.32 -7.90 -5.46
N TYR A 146 7.04 -6.91 -4.61
CA TYR A 146 7.89 -6.50 -3.51
C TYR A 146 7.05 -6.33 -2.25
N ILE A 147 7.42 -7.03 -1.18
CA ILE A 147 6.66 -7.07 0.07
C ILE A 147 7.56 -6.61 1.22
N GLY A 148 7.11 -5.62 1.99
CA GLY A 148 7.77 -5.18 3.21
C GLY A 148 7.65 -6.23 4.32
N PHE A 149 6.41 -6.42 4.79
CA PHE A 149 6.08 -7.32 5.90
C PHE A 149 4.88 -8.21 5.53
N ASN A 150 5.00 -9.50 5.86
CA ASN A 150 3.85 -10.37 5.95
C ASN A 150 3.26 -10.23 7.36
N ILE A 151 1.97 -9.93 7.46
CA ILE A 151 1.22 -9.87 8.71
C ILE A 151 0.03 -10.84 8.67
N GLY A 152 -0.56 -11.10 9.83
CA GLY A 152 -1.78 -11.89 9.95
C GLY A 152 -3.02 -11.08 9.57
N ASP A 153 -4.18 -11.52 10.05
CA ASP A 153 -5.43 -10.78 9.86
C ASP A 153 -5.67 -9.74 10.97
N GLU A 154 -4.66 -8.93 11.28
CA GLU A 154 -4.83 -7.84 12.24
C GLU A 154 -5.50 -6.63 11.59
N PHE A 155 -6.39 -5.96 12.32
CA PHE A 155 -6.82 -4.62 11.94
C PHE A 155 -5.74 -3.62 12.37
N VAL A 156 -5.16 -2.91 11.40
CA VAL A 156 -3.98 -2.07 11.62
C VAL A 156 -4.23 -0.60 11.27
N VAL A 157 -3.52 0.28 11.98
CA VAL A 157 -3.52 1.74 11.78
C VAL A 157 -2.11 2.29 11.93
N GLY A 158 -1.90 3.53 11.49
CA GLY A 158 -0.61 4.20 11.56
C GLY A 158 0.20 4.04 10.29
N TYR A 159 1.22 4.90 10.14
CA TYR A 159 2.10 4.92 8.98
C TYR A 159 1.34 4.95 7.65
N GLY A 160 0.35 5.84 7.54
CA GLY A 160 -0.53 5.99 6.38
C GLY A 160 -1.89 5.29 6.52
N MET A 161 -1.96 4.16 7.23
CA MET A 161 -3.21 3.43 7.48
C MET A 161 -4.07 4.11 8.55
N ASP A 162 -5.39 3.92 8.47
CA ASP A 162 -6.35 4.64 9.29
C ASP A 162 -7.48 3.79 9.88
N PHE A 163 -8.15 4.38 10.86
CA PHE A 163 -9.51 4.05 11.26
C PHE A 163 -10.34 5.33 11.25
N ASN A 164 -11.43 5.36 10.48
CA ASN A 164 -12.27 6.56 10.27
C ASN A 164 -11.46 7.81 9.89
N GLU A 165 -10.52 7.67 8.95
CA GLU A 165 -9.59 8.72 8.48
C GLU A 165 -8.60 9.24 9.54
N LYS A 166 -8.56 8.63 10.73
CA LYS A 166 -7.65 9.00 11.83
C LYS A 166 -6.54 7.98 12.00
N GLY A 167 -5.38 8.47 12.48
CA GLY A 167 -4.22 7.63 12.78
C GLY A 167 -3.14 7.59 11.69
N ARG A 168 -3.39 8.10 10.47
CA ARG A 168 -2.44 8.06 9.35
C ARG A 168 -1.05 8.63 9.69
N SER A 169 -0.99 9.68 10.52
CA SER A 169 0.25 10.38 10.89
C SER A 169 1.07 9.70 11.98
N LEU A 170 0.59 8.60 12.58
CA LEU A 170 1.33 7.86 13.58
C LEU A 170 2.59 7.23 12.97
N LYS A 171 3.71 7.29 13.68
CA LYS A 171 5.01 6.83 13.16
C LYS A 171 5.17 5.30 13.12
N ASN A 172 4.50 4.62 14.05
CA ASN A 172 4.51 3.16 14.13
C ASN A 172 3.24 2.59 13.49
N ILE A 173 3.27 1.30 13.17
CA ILE A 173 2.07 0.54 12.83
C ILE A 173 1.55 -0.11 14.10
N TYR A 174 0.26 0.05 14.37
CA TYR A 174 -0.43 -0.50 15.52
C TYR A 174 -1.48 -1.50 15.07
N LYS A 175 -1.72 -2.55 15.88
CA LYS A 175 -2.82 -3.49 15.70
C LYS A 175 -3.88 -3.29 16.77
N ASN A 176 -5.14 -3.49 16.42
CA ASN A 176 -6.23 -3.50 17.37
C ASN A 176 -5.98 -4.57 18.46
N THR A 177 -6.08 -4.17 19.72
CA THR A 177 -5.86 -5.05 20.89
C THR A 177 -7.14 -5.58 21.50
N ILE A 178 -8.30 -5.12 21.04
CA ILE A 178 -9.59 -5.57 21.55
C ILE A 178 -9.99 -6.86 20.82
N HIS A 179 -9.89 -7.99 21.52
CA HIS A 179 -10.63 -9.20 21.20
C HIS A 179 -12.13 -8.87 21.21
N LYS A 180 -12.82 -9.13 20.08
CA LYS A 180 -14.28 -9.20 19.92
C LYS A 180 -15.09 -8.60 21.09
N ILE A 181 -15.67 -7.42 20.88
CA ILE A 181 -16.88 -7.06 21.62
C ILE A 181 -17.92 -8.11 21.21
N ASN A 182 -18.31 -8.97 22.16
CA ASN A 182 -19.48 -9.84 22.03
C ASN A 182 -20.74 -8.98 21.91
#